data_AF-A0A2J5A1H4-F1
#
_entry.id   AF-A0A2J5A1H4-F1
#
_cell.length_a   1.000
_cell.length_b   1.000
_cell.length_c   1.000
_cell.angle_alpha   90.00
_cell.angle_beta   90.00
_cell.angle_gamma   90.00
#
_symmetry.space_group_name_H-M   'P 1'
#
loop_
_entity.id
_entity.type
_entity.pdbx_description
1 polymer ?
#
loop_
_entity_poly.entity_id
_entity_poly.type
_entity_poly.pdbx_seq_one_letter_code
_entity_poly.pdbx_strand_id
1 'polypeptide(L)' 'MPDLLNYWTVDEVAECLDGVGDDLYRKLWSYITAETDGNPPLAKVAWEALTHEEKAEMVQAVEQEFPDGD' A
#
# COMPACT_ATOMS: atom_id res chain seq x y z
N MET A 1 7.84 4.68 -7.37
CA MET A 1 6.74 4.49 -6.40
C MET A 1 5.53 5.16 -7.00
N PRO A 2 4.33 4.53 -7.00
CA PRO A 2 3.11 5.20 -7.43
C PRO A 2 2.82 6.46 -6.60
N ASP A 3 2.39 7.55 -7.23
CA ASP A 3 2.17 8.82 -6.55
C ASP A 3 1.08 8.75 -5.48
N LEU A 4 0.06 7.90 -5.68
CA LEU A 4 -1.01 7.59 -4.73
C LEU A 4 -0.46 7.22 -3.34
N LEU A 5 0.68 6.54 -3.25
CA LEU A 5 1.27 6.13 -1.95
C LEU A 5 1.78 7.32 -1.12
N ASN A 6 1.88 8.52 -1.70
CA ASN A 6 2.15 9.75 -0.97
C ASN A 6 0.93 10.32 -0.23
N TYR A 7 -0.27 9.85 -0.57
CA TYR A 7 -1.53 10.39 -0.09
C TYR A 7 -2.36 9.36 0.66
N TRP A 8 -2.26 8.09 0.29
CA TRP A 8 -2.99 7.01 0.93
C TRP A 8 -2.20 6.36 2.05
N THR A 9 -2.93 5.99 3.09
CA THR A 9 -2.46 5.23 4.23
C THR A 9 -2.31 3.74 3.90
N VAL A 10 -1.55 3.03 4.73
CA VAL A 10 -1.29 1.58 4.54
C VAL A 10 -2.57 0.74 4.55
N ASP A 11 -3.57 1.09 5.36
CA ASP A 11 -4.89 0.45 5.41
C ASP A 11 -5.71 0.77 4.17
N GLU A 12 -5.75 2.03 3.73
CA GLU A 12 -6.46 2.40 2.48
C GLU A 12 -5.88 1.62 1.29
N VAL A 13 -4.56 1.47 1.21
CA VAL A 13 -3.91 0.67 0.17
C VAL A 13 -4.23 -0.82 0.31
N ALA A 14 -4.29 -1.35 1.52
CA ALA A 14 -4.58 -2.77 1.76
C ALA A 14 -6.05 -3.12 1.49
N GLU A 15 -7.00 -2.24 1.81
CA GLU A 15 -8.43 -2.49 1.72
C GLU A 15 -9.03 -2.15 0.36
N CYS A 16 -8.49 -1.13 -0.33
CA CYS A 16 -9.13 -0.57 -1.51
C CYS A 16 -8.43 -0.91 -2.83
N LEU A 17 -7.22 -1.49 -2.81
CA LEU A 17 -6.58 -1.97 -4.05
C LEU A 17 -6.85 -3.45 -4.25
N ASP A 18 -7.70 -3.79 -5.22
CA ASP A 18 -8.10 -5.18 -5.53
C ASP A 18 -6.92 -6.10 -5.89
N GLY A 19 -5.80 -5.54 -6.35
CA GLY A 19 -4.61 -6.28 -6.77
C GLY A 19 -3.61 -6.61 -5.66
N VAL A 20 -3.85 -6.19 -4.41
CA VAL A 20 -2.94 -6.47 -3.29
C VAL A 20 -3.18 -7.89 -2.77
N GLY A 21 -2.17 -8.75 -2.87
CA GLY A 21 -2.21 -10.12 -2.41
C GLY A 21 -2.05 -10.26 -0.90
N ASP A 22 -2.40 -11.43 -0.37
CA ASP A 22 -2.43 -11.76 1.06
C ASP A 22 -1.17 -11.35 1.85
N ASP A 23 0.02 -11.57 1.27
CA ASP A 23 1.28 -11.33 1.95
C ASP A 23 1.59 -9.83 2.04
N LEU A 24 1.39 -9.09 0.94
CA LEU A 24 1.51 -7.64 0.94
C LEU A 24 0.42 -7.00 1.82
N TYR A 25 -0.82 -7.50 1.76
CA TYR A 25 -1.92 -7.10 2.63
C TYR A 25 -1.53 -7.21 4.10
N ARG A 26 -1.08 -8.38 4.55
CA ARG A 26 -0.64 -8.61 5.96
C ARG A 26 0.50 -7.68 6.34
N LYS A 27 1.44 -7.46 5.41
CA LYS A 27 2.57 -6.57 5.64
C LYS A 27 2.13 -5.12 5.81
N LEU A 28 1.23 -4.60 4.96
CA LEU A 28 0.67 -3.26 5.10
C LEU A 28 -0.04 -3.08 6.44
N TRP A 29 -0.89 -4.03 6.83
CA TRP A 29 -1.56 -4.03 8.13
C TRP A 29 -0.60 -4.08 9.32
N SER A 30 0.60 -4.66 9.17
CA SER A 30 1.60 -4.68 10.25
C SER A 30 2.15 -3.30 10.63
N TYR A 31 1.96 -2.27 9.80
CA TYR A 31 2.34 -0.88 10.11
C TYR A 31 1.31 -0.17 11.00
N ILE A 32 0.16 -0.78 11.23
CA ILE A 32 -0.87 -0.28 12.14
C ILE A 32 -0.63 -0.93 13.50
N THR A 33 -0.08 -0.13 14.40
CA THR A 33 0.21 -0.51 15.79
C THR A 33 -0.73 0.23 16.71
N ALA A 34 -0.69 -0.06 18.00
CA ALA A 34 -1.45 0.71 18.99
C ALA A 34 -1.13 2.22 19.00
N GLU A 35 0.06 2.62 18.52
CA GLU A 35 0.47 4.02 18.46
C GLU A 35 -0.02 4.74 17.19
N THR A 36 -0.27 3.98 16.11
CA THR A 36 -0.75 4.51 14.82
C THR A 36 -2.22 4.19 14.57
N ASP A 37 -2.89 3.47 15.48
CA ASP A 37 -4.33 3.21 15.42
C ASP A 37 -5.11 4.54 15.46
N GLY A 38 -5.93 4.77 14.43
CA GLY A 38 -6.65 6.04 14.19
C GLY A 38 -5.84 7.13 13.46
N ASN A 39 -4.53 6.95 13.25
CA ASN A 39 -3.73 7.77 12.33
C ASN A 39 -2.62 6.93 11.65
N PRO A 40 -3.01 6.01 10.73
CA PRO A 40 -2.07 5.11 10.10
C PRO A 40 -1.01 5.84 9.27
N PRO A 41 0.19 5.28 9.11
CA PRO A 41 1.21 5.89 8.27
C PRO A 41 0.80 5.84 6.79
N LEU A 42 1.29 6.82 6.03
CA LEU A 42 1.22 6.80 4.57
C LEU A 42 1.94 5.58 3.99
N ALA A 43 1.40 5.00 2.92
CA ALA A 43 1.94 3.81 2.28
C ALA A 43 3.37 3.98 1.73
N LYS A 44 3.81 5.22 1.46
CA LYS A 44 5.23 5.52 1.16
C LYS A 44 6.20 5.06 2.26
N VAL A 45 5.75 4.98 3.52
CA VAL A 45 6.57 4.46 4.62
C VAL A 45 6.83 2.98 4.45
N ALA A 46 5.79 2.21 4.08
CA ALA A 46 5.93 0.79 3.80
C ALA A 46 6.77 0.55 2.55
N TRP A 47 6.59 1.37 1.51
CA TRP A 47 7.31 1.25 0.23
C TRP A 47 8.82 1.11 0.38
N GLU A 48 9.46 1.90 1.25
CA GLU A 48 10.92 1.84 1.42
C GLU A 48 11.41 0.47 1.93
N ALA A 49 10.56 -0.25 2.68
CA ALA A 49 10.87 -1.56 3.25
C ALA A 49 10.30 -2.75 2.43
N LEU A 50 9.61 -2.48 1.32
CA LEU A 50 9.12 -3.53 0.43
C LEU A 50 10.25 -4.13 -0.41
N THR A 51 10.16 -5.43 -0.65
CA THR A 51 11.00 -6.15 -1.60
C THR A 51 10.70 -5.69 -3.03
N HIS A 52 11.53 -6.11 -3.99
CA HIS A 52 11.27 -5.80 -5.40
C HIS A 52 9.95 -6.41 -5.88
N GLU A 53 9.62 -7.63 -5.45
CA GLU A 53 8.40 -8.34 -5.82
C GLU A 53 7.15 -7.66 -5.24
N GLU A 54 7.18 -7.31 -3.95
CA GLU A 54 6.09 -6.58 -3.30
C GLU A 54 5.89 -5.18 -3.91
N LYS A 55 6.97 -4.52 -4.35
CA LYS A 55 6.88 -3.25 -5.09
C LYS A 55 6.22 -3.41 -6.44
N ALA A 56 6.55 -4.49 -7.17
CA ALA A 56 5.96 -4.79 -8.46
C ALA A 56 4.47 -5.12 -8.31
N GLU A 57 4.10 -5.92 -7.31
CA GLU A 57 2.71 -6.22 -6.96
C GLU A 57 1.94 -4.94 -6.62
N MET A 58 2.50 -4.08 -5.78
CA MET A 58 1.88 -2.79 -5.43
C MET A 58 1.65 -1.90 -6.67
N VAL A 59 2.65 -1.80 -7.56
CA VAL A 59 2.52 -1.03 -8.80
C VAL A 59 1.42 -1.61 -9.67
N GLN A 60 1.41 -2.93 -9.83
CA GLN A 60 0.41 -3.64 -10.62
C GLN A 60 -1.01 -3.45 -10.04
N ALA A 61 -1.16 -3.46 -8.72
CA ALA A 61 -2.44 -3.22 -8.06
C ALA A 61 -2.94 -1.79 -8.31
N VAL A 62 -2.06 -0.79 -8.24
CA VAL A 62 -2.41 0.60 -8.59
C VAL A 62 -2.79 0.74 -10.06
N GLU A 63 -2.04 0.12 -10.98
CA GLU A 63 -2.33 0.17 -12.42
C GLU A 63 -3.64 -0.54 -12.79
N GLN A 64 -4.02 -1.59 -12.06
CA GLN A 64 -5.31 -2.27 -12.26
C GLN A 64 -6.48 -1.41 -11.81
N GLU A 65 -6.35 -0.76 -10.65
CA GLU A 65 -7.41 0.07 -10.07
C GLU A 65 -7.55 1.41 -10.81
N PHE A 66 -6.42 2.00 -11.24
CA PHE A 66 -6.35 3.32 -11.87
C PHE A 66 -5.61 3.24 -13.23
N PRO A 67 -6.22 2.62 -14.25
CA PRO A 67 -5.56 2.38 -15.55
C PRO A 67 -5.27 3.66 -16.35
N ASP A 68 -5.97 4.75 -16.07
CA ASP A 68 -5.85 6.04 -16.79
C ASP A 68 -4.91 7.04 -16.10
N GLY A 69 -4.33 6.70 -14.94
CA GLY A 69 -3.25 7.47 -14.30
C GLY A 69 -3.61 8.85 -13.76
N ASP A 70 -4.73 8.98 -13.04
CA ASP A 70 -5.08 10.18 -12.24
C ASP A 70 -4.82 9.95 -10.73
#